data_AF-A0A847DX87-F1
#
_entry.id   AF-A0A847DX87-F1
#
_cell.length_a   1.000
_cell.length_b   1.000
_cell.length_c   1.000
_cell.angle_alpha   90.00
_cell.angle_beta   90.00
_cell.angle_gamma   90.00
#
_symmetry.space_group_name_H-M   'P 1'
#
loop_
_entity.id
_entity.type
_entity.pdbx_description
1 polymer ?
#
loop_
_entity_poly.entity_id
_entity_poly.type
_entity_poly.pdbx_seq_one_letter_code
_entity_poly.pdbx_strand_id
1 'polypeptide(L)'
;TFSIVSAPFEAGLTVATRMRDSVFKRRLGALPVGSPLTLDGPFGTLTLDADRARAAILIAGGIGITPFVSMLRQAAHERSPRRLLLLYSNRRPEDAAFLGELHELERQSETFRLIATMTQAGGLRVPWNGRNGPIDAGLISEVATGLPRPVYYVAGPPGLVESVCDSLGEAGVGDDDIRSEDFFGY
;
A
#
# COMPACT_ATOMS: atom_id res chain seq x y z
N THR A 1 -15.07 -7.52 -2.11
CA THR A 1 -13.90 -7.59 -3.01
C THR A 1 -12.63 -7.60 -2.19
N PHE A 2 -11.58 -8.25 -2.66
CA PHE A 2 -10.25 -8.27 -2.03
C PHE A 2 -9.21 -7.87 -3.06
N SER A 3 -8.23 -7.06 -2.66
CA SER A 3 -7.07 -6.77 -3.50
C SER A 3 -6.09 -7.93 -3.41
N ILE A 4 -5.47 -8.22 -4.54
CA ILE A 4 -4.51 -9.30 -4.70
C ILE A 4 -3.15 -8.82 -4.16
N VAL A 5 -2.55 -9.60 -3.26
CA VAL A 5 -1.23 -9.33 -2.67
C VAL A 5 -0.13 -10.01 -3.46
N SER A 6 -0.40 -11.18 -4.02
CA SER A 6 0.56 -11.89 -4.85
C SER A 6 0.87 -11.08 -6.11
N ALA A 7 2.13 -11.05 -6.52
CA ALA A 7 2.54 -10.48 -7.78
C ALA A 7 2.13 -11.38 -8.96
N PRO A 8 1.97 -10.83 -10.18
CA PRO A 8 1.66 -11.60 -11.38
C PRO A 8 2.60 -12.77 -11.68
N PHE A 9 3.89 -12.67 -11.32
CA PHE A 9 4.84 -13.77 -11.53
C PHE A 9 4.68 -14.94 -10.55
N GLU A 10 3.93 -14.75 -9.45
CA GLU A 10 3.73 -15.79 -8.44
C GLU A 10 2.65 -16.79 -8.91
N ALA A 11 2.93 -18.09 -8.75
CA ALA A 11 2.01 -19.14 -9.19
C ALA A 11 0.71 -19.23 -8.37
N GLY A 12 0.72 -18.72 -7.13
CA GLY A 12 -0.40 -18.79 -6.20
C GLY A 12 -1.09 -17.43 -6.02
N LEU A 13 -2.42 -17.46 -5.90
CA LEU A 13 -3.19 -16.26 -5.58
C LEU A 13 -3.21 -16.03 -4.06
N THR A 14 -2.76 -14.87 -3.61
CA THR A 14 -2.81 -14.47 -2.20
C THR A 14 -3.65 -13.21 -2.04
N VAL A 15 -4.55 -13.21 -1.05
CA VAL A 15 -5.27 -12.03 -0.58
C VAL A 15 -5.00 -11.84 0.91
N ALA A 16 -4.97 -10.59 1.36
CA ALA A 16 -4.90 -10.30 2.79
C ALA A 16 -6.03 -9.35 3.18
N THR A 17 -6.60 -9.58 4.36
CA THR A 17 -7.68 -8.75 4.88
C THR A 17 -7.56 -8.60 6.38
N ARG A 18 -7.95 -7.43 6.90
CA ARG A 18 -8.05 -7.23 8.35
C ARG A 18 -9.31 -7.90 8.86
N MET A 19 -9.21 -8.88 9.76
CA MET A 19 -10.40 -9.53 10.28
C MET A 19 -11.27 -8.54 11.06
N ARG A 20 -12.53 -8.42 10.65
CA ARG A 20 -13.59 -7.60 11.24
C ARG A 20 -14.83 -8.45 11.40
N ASP A 21 -15.74 -8.00 12.25
CA ASP A 21 -16.94 -8.76 12.58
C ASP A 21 -18.04 -8.61 11.52
N SER A 22 -17.81 -9.16 10.33
CA SER A 22 -18.82 -9.30 9.29
C SER A 22 -19.18 -10.76 9.07
N VAL A 23 -20.42 -11.01 8.63
CA VAL A 23 -20.92 -12.37 8.36
C VAL A 23 -19.99 -13.12 7.40
N PHE A 24 -19.53 -12.41 6.36
CA PHE A 24 -18.58 -12.97 5.39
C PHE A 24 -17.25 -13.33 6.04
N LYS A 25 -16.64 -12.42 6.81
CA LYS A 25 -15.33 -12.67 7.44
C LYS A 25 -15.38 -13.73 8.53
N ARG A 26 -16.46 -13.83 9.29
CA ARG A 26 -16.64 -14.94 10.24
C ARG A 26 -16.64 -16.30 9.54
N ARG A 27 -17.35 -16.41 8.42
CA ARG A 27 -17.34 -17.63 7.60
C ARG A 27 -15.96 -17.89 7.00
N LEU A 28 -15.34 -16.86 6.41
CA LEU A 28 -14.00 -16.97 5.85
C LEU A 28 -12.97 -17.46 6.88
N GLY A 29 -12.99 -16.91 8.10
CA GLY A 29 -12.08 -17.29 9.18
C GLY A 29 -12.36 -18.68 9.77
N ALA A 30 -13.57 -19.23 9.58
CA ALA A 30 -13.93 -20.57 10.03
C ALA A 30 -13.74 -21.65 8.95
N LEU A 31 -13.37 -21.28 7.71
CA LEU A 31 -13.16 -22.24 6.63
C LEU A 31 -11.88 -23.08 6.89
N PRO A 32 -11.98 -24.42 6.85
CA PRO A 32 -10.81 -25.27 6.90
C PRO A 32 -9.87 -25.05 5.71
N VAL A 33 -8.56 -25.20 5.94
CA VAL A 33 -7.57 -25.25 4.87
C VAL A 33 -7.91 -26.38 3.89
N GLY A 34 -7.82 -26.09 2.59
CA GLY A 34 -8.21 -27.02 1.51
C GLY A 34 -9.68 -26.90 1.08
N SER A 35 -10.48 -26.05 1.73
CA SER A 35 -11.85 -25.77 1.30
C SER A 35 -11.87 -25.16 -0.11
N PRO A 36 -12.75 -25.62 -1.01
CA PRO A 36 -12.91 -25.01 -2.31
C PRO A 36 -13.50 -23.60 -2.16
N LEU A 37 -13.00 -22.66 -2.97
CA LEU A 37 -13.50 -21.30 -3.06
C LEU A 37 -13.91 -21.02 -4.51
N THR A 38 -15.04 -20.37 -4.69
CA THR A 38 -15.42 -19.79 -5.98
C THR A 38 -14.94 -18.35 -6.00
N LEU A 39 -14.23 -17.98 -7.06
CA LEU A 39 -13.68 -16.65 -7.26
C LEU A 39 -14.25 -16.07 -8.56
N ASP A 40 -14.43 -14.76 -8.58
CA ASP A 40 -14.82 -13.99 -9.76
C ASP A 40 -13.82 -12.84 -9.93
N GLY A 41 -13.32 -12.63 -11.15
CA GLY A 41 -12.24 -11.67 -11.47
C GLY A 41 -11.10 -12.23 -12.35
N PRO A 42 -9.99 -11.50 -12.50
CA PRO A 42 -9.62 -10.28 -11.77
C PRO A 42 -10.38 -9.03 -12.23
N PHE A 43 -10.47 -8.05 -11.34
CA PHE A 43 -11.08 -6.72 -11.58
C PHE A 43 -10.15 -5.61 -11.05
N GLY A 44 -10.43 -4.37 -11.45
CA GLY A 44 -9.72 -3.17 -10.98
C GLY A 44 -8.77 -2.59 -12.03
N THR A 45 -8.41 -1.32 -11.83
CA THR A 45 -7.53 -0.55 -12.73
C THR A 45 -6.32 0.04 -12.01
N LEU A 46 -6.17 -0.24 -10.70
CA LEU A 46 -5.03 0.22 -9.92
C LEU A 46 -3.78 -0.58 -10.32
N THR A 47 -3.13 -0.12 -11.37
CA THR A 47 -1.86 -0.64 -11.87
C THR A 47 -0.86 0.49 -12.02
N LEU A 48 0.42 0.16 -11.82
CA LEU A 48 1.53 1.04 -12.10
C LEU A 48 1.46 1.60 -13.54
N ASP A 49 1.80 2.89 -13.69
CA ASP A 49 1.80 3.61 -14.97
C ASP A 49 2.58 2.85 -16.05
N ALA A 50 2.23 3.01 -17.33
CA ALA A 50 2.98 2.38 -18.41
C ALA A 50 4.35 3.03 -18.66
N ASP A 51 4.49 4.35 -18.45
CA ASP A 51 5.75 5.07 -18.65
C ASP A 51 6.69 4.82 -17.46
N ARG A 52 7.58 3.83 -17.60
CA ARG A 52 8.56 3.42 -16.57
C ARG A 52 9.50 4.55 -16.11
N ALA A 53 9.62 5.66 -16.85
CA ALA A 53 10.42 6.81 -16.45
C ALA A 53 9.73 7.68 -15.39
N ARG A 54 8.41 7.60 -15.24
CA ARG A 54 7.66 8.27 -14.18
C ARG A 54 7.85 7.55 -12.85
N ALA A 55 8.11 8.31 -11.79
CA ALA A 55 8.15 7.77 -10.44
C ALA A 55 6.74 7.37 -9.95
N ALA A 56 6.66 6.46 -8.99
CA ALA A 56 5.42 6.16 -8.28
C ALA A 56 5.58 6.47 -6.79
N ILE A 57 4.66 7.26 -6.26
CA ILE A 57 4.50 7.49 -4.82
C ILE A 57 3.27 6.69 -4.38
N LEU A 58 3.52 5.61 -3.66
CA LEU A 58 2.52 4.70 -3.12
C LEU A 58 2.19 5.15 -1.69
N ILE A 59 0.92 5.34 -1.36
CA ILE A 59 0.48 5.89 -0.07
C ILE A 59 -0.55 4.91 0.51
N ALA A 60 -0.12 4.12 1.48
CA ALA A 60 -0.94 3.07 2.08
C ALA A 60 -1.33 3.36 3.53
N GLY A 61 -2.57 3.00 3.85
CA GLY A 61 -3.07 2.89 5.22
C GLY A 61 -3.48 1.46 5.58
N GLY A 62 -2.89 0.89 6.63
CA GLY A 62 -3.33 -0.42 7.13
C GLY A 62 -3.26 -1.53 6.08
N ILE A 63 -4.41 -2.17 5.80
CA ILE A 63 -4.50 -3.26 4.82
C ILE A 63 -4.59 -2.77 3.36
N GLY A 64 -4.75 -1.46 3.14
CA GLY A 64 -4.62 -0.86 1.80
C GLY A 64 -3.22 -1.02 1.20
N ILE A 65 -2.25 -1.55 1.97
CA ILE A 65 -0.92 -1.93 1.49
C ILE A 65 -0.93 -3.07 0.47
N THR A 66 -2.00 -3.87 0.44
CA THR A 66 -2.08 -5.11 -0.33
C THR A 66 -1.80 -4.97 -1.83
N PRO A 67 -2.43 -4.05 -2.60
CA PRO A 67 -2.07 -3.86 -4.00
C PRO A 67 -0.62 -3.42 -4.19
N PHE A 68 -0.07 -2.62 -3.27
CA PHE A 68 1.30 -2.12 -3.39
C PHE A 68 2.35 -3.19 -3.11
N VAL A 69 2.07 -4.16 -2.23
CA VAL A 69 2.95 -5.34 -2.06
C VAL A 69 3.04 -6.12 -3.37
N SER A 70 1.91 -6.36 -4.05
CA SER A 70 1.89 -7.02 -5.36
C SER A 70 2.75 -6.25 -6.39
N MET A 71 2.56 -4.93 -6.48
CA MET A 71 3.32 -4.07 -7.38
C MET A 71 4.83 -4.05 -7.07
N LEU A 72 5.20 -3.95 -5.79
CA LEU A 72 6.59 -3.90 -5.33
C LEU A 72 7.30 -5.22 -5.55
N ARG A 73 6.64 -6.36 -5.30
CA ARG A 73 7.16 -7.70 -5.62
C ARG A 73 7.41 -7.85 -7.12
N GLN A 74 6.44 -7.46 -7.96
CA GLN A 74 6.60 -7.51 -9.41
C GLN A 74 7.77 -6.62 -9.86
N ALA A 75 7.86 -5.40 -9.35
CA ALA A 75 8.93 -4.47 -9.69
C ALA A 75 10.30 -5.00 -9.27
N ALA A 76 10.41 -5.62 -8.09
CA ALA A 76 11.65 -6.25 -7.63
C ALA A 76 12.03 -7.45 -8.52
N HIS A 77 11.07 -8.31 -8.87
CA HIS A 77 11.28 -9.44 -9.76
C HIS A 77 11.81 -9.01 -11.14
N GLU A 78 11.20 -7.95 -11.71
CA GLU A 78 11.62 -7.39 -13.00
C GLU A 78 12.90 -6.53 -12.92
N ARG A 79 13.45 -6.29 -11.72
CA ARG A 79 14.53 -5.32 -11.47
C ARG A 79 14.21 -3.96 -12.08
N SER A 80 12.99 -3.49 -11.84
CA SER A 80 12.45 -2.29 -12.47
C SER A 80 13.31 -1.05 -12.17
N PRO A 81 13.67 -0.25 -13.19
CA PRO A 81 14.41 0.99 -13.00
C PRO A 81 13.52 2.13 -12.48
N ARG A 82 12.19 1.92 -12.42
CA ARG A 82 11.24 2.92 -11.92
C ARG A 82 11.56 3.26 -10.47
N ARG A 83 11.59 4.56 -10.15
CA ARG A 83 11.66 5.03 -8.77
C ARG A 83 10.33 4.82 -8.06
N LEU A 84 10.35 4.05 -6.98
CA LEU A 84 9.19 3.67 -6.18
C LEU A 84 9.41 4.21 -4.76
N LEU A 85 8.43 4.93 -4.24
CA LEU A 85 8.45 5.40 -2.86
C LEU A 85 7.15 5.00 -2.19
N LEU A 86 7.22 4.30 -1.07
CA LEU A 86 6.07 3.90 -0.29
C LEU A 86 5.99 4.68 1.01
N LEU A 87 4.94 5.48 1.17
CA LEU A 87 4.49 6.01 2.46
C LEU A 87 3.52 5.01 3.08
N TYR A 88 3.86 4.42 4.23
CA TYR A 88 3.02 3.41 4.87
C TYR A 88 2.62 3.82 6.29
N SER A 89 1.34 4.15 6.48
CA SER A 89 0.78 4.57 7.77
C SER A 89 0.02 3.45 8.47
N ASN A 90 0.38 3.25 9.74
CA ASN A 90 -0.33 2.35 10.65
C ASN A 90 -0.53 3.01 12.01
N ARG A 91 -1.33 2.36 12.88
CA ARG A 91 -1.43 2.78 14.28
C ARG A 91 -0.16 2.40 15.04
N ARG A 92 0.25 1.14 14.90
CA ARG A 92 1.38 0.53 15.61
C ARG A 92 2.16 -0.37 14.66
N PRO A 93 3.46 -0.60 14.91
CA PRO A 93 4.28 -1.49 14.07
C PRO A 93 3.76 -2.93 14.08
N GLU A 94 3.23 -3.44 15.19
CA GLU A 94 2.65 -4.78 15.25
C GLU A 94 1.36 -4.96 14.42
N ASP A 95 0.71 -3.85 14.02
CA ASP A 95 -0.46 -3.87 13.13
C ASP A 95 -0.08 -3.75 11.64
N ALA A 96 1.18 -3.45 11.33
CA ALA A 96 1.65 -3.15 9.98
C ALA A 96 1.94 -4.44 9.20
N ALA A 97 0.97 -4.86 8.38
CA ALA A 97 1.11 -6.03 7.54
C ALA A 97 2.28 -5.86 6.55
N PHE A 98 3.06 -6.92 6.34
CA PHE A 98 4.19 -6.96 5.41
C PHE A 98 5.35 -5.99 5.71
N LEU A 99 5.36 -5.30 6.87
CA LEU A 99 6.39 -4.30 7.18
C LEU A 99 7.82 -4.87 7.10
N GLY A 100 8.05 -6.06 7.64
CA GLY A 100 9.36 -6.72 7.57
C GLY A 100 9.79 -7.08 6.15
N GLU A 101 8.85 -7.55 5.31
CA GLU A 101 9.10 -7.84 3.89
C GLU A 101 9.43 -6.56 3.13
N LEU A 102 8.69 -5.47 3.37
CA LEU A 102 8.92 -4.18 2.72
C LEU A 102 10.30 -3.60 3.06
N HIS A 103 10.76 -3.75 4.30
CA HIS A 103 12.14 -3.38 4.65
C HIS A 103 13.18 -4.22 3.90
N GLU A 104 12.93 -5.51 3.72
CA GLU A 104 13.85 -6.37 2.97
C GLU A 104 13.87 -6.01 1.47
N LEU A 105 12.71 -5.69 0.89
CA LEU A 105 12.62 -5.19 -0.49
C LEU A 105 13.36 -3.86 -0.66
N GLU A 106 13.26 -2.92 0.31
CA GLU A 106 14.02 -1.68 0.28
C GLU A 106 15.53 -1.96 0.34
N ARG A 107 15.98 -2.87 1.21
CA ARG A 107 17.40 -3.23 1.34
C ARG A 107 18.00 -3.82 0.06
N GLN A 108 17.18 -4.50 -0.74
CA GLN A 108 17.60 -5.17 -1.98
C GLN A 108 17.48 -4.29 -3.23
N SER A 109 16.91 -3.10 -3.11
CA SER A 109 16.57 -2.25 -4.26
C SER A 109 17.22 -0.87 -4.15
N GLU A 110 17.83 -0.41 -5.24
CA GLU A 110 18.36 0.95 -5.35
C GLU A 110 17.28 1.98 -5.71
N THR A 111 16.13 1.51 -6.21
CA THR A 111 15.07 2.34 -6.77
C THR A 111 13.81 2.37 -5.91
N PHE A 112 13.72 1.53 -4.88
CA PHE A 112 12.61 1.50 -3.93
C PHE A 112 13.00 2.08 -2.58
N ARG A 113 12.14 2.94 -2.02
CA ARG A 113 12.28 3.52 -0.68
C ARG A 113 11.00 3.34 0.13
N LEU A 114 11.15 2.99 1.40
CA LEU A 114 10.05 2.84 2.35
C LEU A 114 10.14 3.93 3.42
N ILE A 115 9.02 4.63 3.64
CA ILE A 115 8.83 5.54 4.75
C ILE A 115 7.57 5.07 5.49
N ALA A 116 7.79 4.30 6.55
CA ALA A 116 6.71 3.88 7.44
C ALA A 116 6.53 4.89 8.59
N THR A 117 5.27 5.15 8.95
CA THR A 117 4.88 6.05 10.05
C THR A 117 3.81 5.44 10.95
N MET A 118 3.91 5.74 12.25
CA MET A 118 2.98 5.25 13.27
C MET A 118 2.19 6.41 13.88
N THR A 119 0.87 6.27 13.95
CA THR A 119 -0.02 7.29 14.53
C THR A 119 -0.26 7.09 16.03
N GLN A 120 0.12 5.94 16.60
CA GLN A 120 0.01 5.65 18.03
C GLN A 120 1.32 5.03 18.58
N ALA A 121 2.25 5.88 19.00
CA ALA A 121 3.54 5.47 19.55
C ALA A 121 3.50 4.96 21.01
N GLY A 122 2.33 4.99 21.66
CA GLY A 122 2.17 4.55 23.06
C GLY A 122 1.80 3.07 23.20
N GLY A 123 2.44 2.38 24.16
CA GLY A 123 2.12 1.00 24.51
C GLY A 123 2.51 -0.02 23.44
N LEU A 124 3.63 0.23 22.77
CA LEU A 124 4.14 -0.63 21.69
C LEU A 124 4.64 -1.95 22.23
N ARG A 125 4.29 -3.05 21.56
CA ARG A 125 4.84 -4.38 21.84
C ARG A 125 6.17 -4.61 21.13
N VAL A 126 6.41 -3.85 20.07
CA VAL A 126 7.60 -3.89 19.24
C VAL A 126 8.26 -2.50 19.26
N PRO A 127 9.58 -2.39 19.51
CA PRO A 127 10.27 -1.10 19.46
C PRO A 127 10.08 -0.41 18.10
N TRP A 128 9.83 0.90 18.13
CA TRP A 128 9.66 1.72 16.93
C TRP A 128 10.58 2.93 16.96
N ASN A 129 11.54 2.97 16.04
CA ASN A 129 12.48 4.07 15.87
C ASN A 129 12.23 4.87 14.57
N GLY A 130 11.13 4.58 13.88
CA GLY A 130 10.75 5.27 12.64
C GLY A 130 9.94 6.54 12.90
N ARG A 131 9.31 7.06 11.83
CA ARG A 131 8.51 8.29 11.91
C ARG A 131 7.23 8.06 12.72
N ASN A 132 6.76 9.14 13.36
CA ASN A 132 5.48 9.17 14.06
C ASN A 132 4.63 10.32 13.53
N GLY A 133 3.32 10.09 13.44
CA GLY A 133 2.37 11.07 12.94
C GLY A 133 1.62 10.62 11.68
N PRO A 134 0.60 11.38 11.26
CA PRO A 134 -0.13 11.13 10.03
C PRO A 134 0.76 11.36 8.80
N ILE A 135 0.29 10.89 7.64
CA ILE A 135 0.83 11.33 6.35
C ILE A 135 0.12 12.64 6.04
N ASP A 136 0.87 13.73 5.97
CA ASP A 136 0.36 15.07 5.66
C ASP A 136 0.96 15.61 4.35
N ALA A 137 0.43 16.75 3.89
CA ALA A 137 0.88 17.41 2.68
C ALA A 137 2.39 17.77 2.72
N GLY A 138 2.91 18.11 3.90
CA GLY A 138 4.32 18.43 4.09
C GLY A 138 5.22 17.24 3.81
N LEU A 139 4.90 16.07 4.38
CA LEU A 139 5.62 14.83 4.11
C LEU A 139 5.51 14.41 2.64
N ILE A 140 4.33 14.50 2.05
CA ILE A 140 4.12 14.15 0.64
C ILE A 140 4.99 15.03 -0.27
N SER A 141 5.05 16.34 0.00
CA SER A 141 5.89 17.28 -0.75
C SER A 141 7.39 17.03 -0.54
N GLU A 142 7.80 16.76 0.71
CA GLU A 142 9.18 16.39 1.07
C GLU A 142 9.66 15.22 0.21
N VAL A 143 8.86 14.15 0.13
CA VAL A 143 9.27 12.91 -0.54
C VAL A 143 9.11 12.95 -2.06
N ALA A 144 8.24 13.82 -2.58
CA ALA A 144 8.09 14.04 -4.01
C ALA A 144 9.27 14.83 -4.61
N THR A 145 10.01 15.55 -3.77
CA THR A 145 11.13 16.39 -4.20
C THR A 145 12.20 15.55 -4.92
N GLY A 146 12.53 15.94 -6.15
CA GLY A 146 13.54 15.26 -6.97
C GLY A 146 13.05 13.99 -7.67
N LEU A 147 11.76 13.63 -7.57
CA LEU A 147 11.17 12.54 -8.34
C LEU A 147 10.67 13.02 -9.70
N PRO A 148 10.93 12.28 -10.79
CA PRO A 148 10.49 12.67 -12.13
C PRO A 148 9.00 12.42 -12.33
N ARG A 149 8.20 13.49 -12.42
CA ARG A 149 6.77 13.47 -12.80
C ARG A 149 5.99 12.36 -12.06
N PRO A 150 6.00 12.35 -10.71
CA PRO A 150 5.46 11.25 -9.94
C PRO A 150 3.97 11.06 -10.21
N VAL A 151 3.52 9.81 -10.24
CA VAL A 151 2.10 9.44 -10.11
C VAL A 151 1.87 8.97 -8.67
N TYR A 152 0.78 9.43 -8.07
CA TYR A 152 0.37 9.13 -6.71
C TYR A 152 -0.64 8.00 -6.72
N TYR A 153 -0.41 6.97 -5.91
CA TYR A 153 -1.29 5.83 -5.74
C TYR A 153 -1.70 5.78 -4.28
N VAL A 154 -3.00 5.86 -3.98
CA VAL A 154 -3.48 6.00 -2.61
C VAL A 154 -4.44 4.85 -2.29
N ALA A 155 -4.14 4.07 -1.26
CA ALA A 155 -4.96 2.92 -0.88
C ALA A 155 -5.06 2.77 0.63
N GLY A 156 -6.27 2.82 1.19
CA GLY A 156 -6.43 2.74 2.63
C GLY A 156 -7.82 3.05 3.15
N PRO A 157 -7.97 3.33 4.46
CA PRO A 157 -9.23 3.77 5.03
C PRO A 157 -9.70 5.08 4.36
N PRO A 158 -11.02 5.28 4.17
CA PRO A 158 -11.55 6.43 3.44
C PRO A 158 -10.99 7.78 3.92
N GLY A 159 -10.92 8.00 5.24
CA GLY A 159 -10.39 9.27 5.77
C GLY A 159 -8.90 9.52 5.47
N LEU A 160 -8.09 8.48 5.22
CA LEU A 160 -6.72 8.67 4.73
C LEU A 160 -6.74 9.01 3.24
N VAL A 161 -7.55 8.29 2.45
CA VAL A 161 -7.61 8.49 0.99
C VAL A 161 -8.11 9.89 0.67
N GLU A 162 -9.21 10.32 1.27
CA GLU A 162 -9.80 11.65 1.13
C GLU A 162 -8.77 12.73 1.50
N SER A 163 -8.21 12.67 2.71
CA SER A 163 -7.23 13.66 3.20
C SER A 163 -6.00 13.78 2.30
N VAL A 164 -5.51 12.67 1.74
CA VAL A 164 -4.36 12.67 0.83
C VAL A 164 -4.74 13.23 -0.54
N CYS A 165 -5.89 12.84 -1.09
CA CYS A 165 -6.34 13.35 -2.39
C CYS A 165 -6.60 14.86 -2.33
N ASP A 166 -7.24 15.35 -1.27
CA ASP A 166 -7.45 16.79 -1.04
C ASP A 166 -6.12 17.54 -0.98
N SER A 167 -5.16 17.02 -0.19
CA SER A 167 -3.83 17.62 -0.08
C SER A 167 -3.09 17.68 -1.43
N LEU A 168 -3.23 16.65 -2.26
CA LEU A 168 -2.62 16.60 -3.60
C LEU A 168 -3.29 17.58 -4.56
N GLY A 169 -4.63 17.70 -4.50
CA GLY A 169 -5.39 18.67 -5.27
C GLY A 169 -5.05 20.12 -4.90
N GLU A 170 -4.95 20.43 -3.61
CA GLU A 170 -4.50 21.75 -3.11
C GLU A 170 -3.06 22.07 -3.55
N ALA A 171 -2.21 21.05 -3.67
CA ALA A 171 -0.85 21.19 -4.19
C ALA A 171 -0.78 21.30 -5.74
N GLY A 172 -1.92 21.23 -6.43
CA GLY A 172 -2.01 21.37 -7.89
C GLY A 172 -1.61 20.12 -8.68
N VAL A 173 -1.61 18.94 -8.05
CA VAL A 173 -1.42 17.66 -8.76
C VAL A 173 -2.67 17.39 -9.60
N GLY A 174 -2.49 17.10 -10.89
CA GLY A 174 -3.61 16.81 -11.78
C GLY A 174 -4.25 15.46 -11.50
N ASP A 175 -5.57 15.35 -11.70
CA ASP A 175 -6.34 14.13 -11.42
C ASP A 175 -5.81 12.89 -12.16
N ASP A 176 -5.29 13.06 -13.38
CA ASP A 176 -4.70 11.97 -14.18
C ASP A 176 -3.44 11.34 -13.54
N ASP A 177 -2.83 12.07 -12.59
CA ASP A 177 -1.65 11.67 -11.83
C ASP A 177 -1.99 11.15 -10.43
N ILE A 178 -3.28 10.99 -10.11
CA ILE A 178 -3.76 10.44 -8.84
C ILE A 178 -4.60 9.20 -9.13
N ARG A 179 -4.28 8.09 -8.47
CA ARG A 179 -5.01 6.82 -8.57
C ARG A 179 -5.35 6.35 -7.17
N SER A 180 -6.62 6.18 -6.84
CA SER A 180 -7.04 5.84 -5.48
C SER A 180 -7.97 4.63 -5.40
N GLU A 181 -7.87 3.89 -4.30
CA GLU A 181 -8.79 2.82 -3.92
C GLU A 181 -9.15 2.92 -2.43
N ASP A 182 -10.44 2.97 -2.14
CA ASP A 182 -10.95 2.97 -0.76
C ASP A 182 -11.11 1.56 -0.20
N PHE A 183 -10.60 1.37 1.02
CA PHE A 183 -10.73 0.13 1.79
C PHE A 183 -11.61 0.39 3.01
N PHE A 184 -12.92 0.20 2.85
CA PHE A 184 -13.92 0.36 3.91
C PHE A 184 -13.83 -0.66 5.06
N GLY A 185 -12.92 -1.64 4.96
CA GLY A 185 -12.66 -2.58 6.04
C GLY A 185 -13.82 -3.56 6.35
N TYR A 186 -14.75 -3.80 5.42
CA TYR A 186 -15.85 -4.78 5.54
C TYR A 186 -15.42 -6.12 6.11
#